data_AF-A0A0K8WDG4-F1
#
_entry.id   AF-A0A0K8WDG4-F1
#
_cell.length_a   1.000
_cell.length_b   1.000
_cell.length_c   1.000
_cell.angle_alpha   90.00
_cell.angle_beta   90.00
_cell.angle_gamma   90.00
#
_symmetry.space_group_name_H-M   'P 1'
#
loop_
_entity.id
_entity.type
_entity.pdbx_description
1 polymer ?
#
loop_
_entity_poly.entity_id
_entity_poly.type
_entity_poly.pdbx_seq_one_letter_code
_entity_poly.pdbx_strand_id
1 'polypeptide(L)'
;CTLQVYCNAFYYTILIEIQILNMILTKISCCVLLFLLGSNYQADAQFNPNYAAERTTMVHLFEWKWDDIAAECENFLGPKGYAGVQVSPVNENIVVSNRPWWER
;
A
#
# COMPACT_ATOMS: atom_id res chain seq x y z
N CYS A 1 -21.94 -37.29 -54.72
CA CYS A 1 -22.09 -37.42 -53.26
C CYS A 1 -20.83 -37.08 -52.47
N THR A 2 -19.62 -37.38 -52.94
CA THR A 2 -18.38 -37.13 -52.18
C THR A 2 -18.08 -35.63 -51.96
N LEU A 3 -18.23 -34.75 -52.95
CA LEU A 3 -17.98 -33.30 -52.78
C LEU A 3 -18.91 -32.61 -51.76
N GLN A 4 -20.17 -33.03 -51.65
CA GLN A 4 -21.15 -32.40 -50.75
C GLN A 4 -20.81 -32.67 -49.28
N VAL A 5 -20.24 -33.84 -48.98
CA VAL A 5 -19.82 -34.21 -47.61
C VAL A 5 -18.60 -33.40 -47.19
N TYR A 6 -17.64 -33.16 -48.10
CA TYR A 6 -16.48 -32.30 -47.82
C TYR A 6 -16.86 -30.83 -47.61
N CYS A 7 -17.81 -30.29 -48.39
CA CYS A 7 -18.27 -28.91 -48.25
C CYS A 7 -18.99 -28.68 -46.89
N ASN A 8 -19.86 -29.61 -46.49
CA ASN A 8 -20.51 -29.56 -45.18
C ASN A 8 -19.49 -29.75 -44.04
N ALA A 9 -18.57 -30.72 -44.14
CA ALA A 9 -17.54 -30.92 -43.12
C ALA A 9 -16.63 -29.67 -42.96
N PHE A 10 -16.26 -29.01 -44.06
CA PHE A 10 -15.49 -27.77 -44.04
C PHE A 10 -16.29 -26.60 -43.45
N TYR A 11 -17.59 -26.49 -43.76
CA TYR A 11 -18.49 -25.50 -43.16
C TYR A 11 -18.64 -25.72 -41.65
N TYR A 12 -18.80 -26.97 -41.19
CA TYR A 12 -18.84 -27.28 -39.76
C TYR A 12 -17.51 -26.99 -39.06
N THR A 13 -16.36 -27.30 -39.68
CA THR A 13 -15.04 -26.94 -39.12
C THR A 13 -14.87 -25.42 -39.00
N ILE A 14 -15.23 -24.64 -40.04
CA ILE A 14 -15.19 -23.17 -39.98
C ILE A 14 -16.15 -22.62 -38.91
N LEU A 15 -17.36 -23.16 -38.81
CA LEU A 15 -18.31 -22.77 -37.78
C LEU A 15 -17.79 -23.11 -36.37
N ILE A 16 -17.13 -24.24 -36.18
CA ILE A 16 -16.50 -24.63 -34.91
C ILE A 16 -15.37 -23.66 -34.55
N GLU A 17 -14.50 -23.28 -35.49
CA GLU A 17 -13.44 -22.28 -35.27
C GLU A 17 -14.03 -20.90 -34.88
N ILE A 18 -15.10 -20.46 -35.55
CA ILE A 18 -15.80 -19.21 -35.22
C ILE A 18 -16.46 -19.27 -33.84
N GLN A 19 -17.06 -20.40 -33.46
CA GLN A 19 -17.66 -20.58 -32.13
C GLN A 19 -16.59 -20.65 -31.03
N ILE A 20 -15.45 -21.29 -31.28
CA ILE A 20 -14.29 -21.30 -30.38
C ILE A 20 -13.75 -19.88 -30.19
N LEU A 21 -13.62 -19.11 -31.28
CA LEU A 21 -13.16 -17.73 -31.23
C LEU A 21 -14.12 -16.84 -30.41
N ASN A 22 -15.43 -16.95 -30.63
CA ASN A 22 -16.44 -16.20 -29.85
C ASN A 22 -16.41 -16.58 -28.35
N MET A 23 -16.20 -17.86 -28.03
CA MET A 23 -16.08 -18.34 -26.66
C MET A 23 -14.79 -17.81 -25.99
N ILE A 24 -13.67 -17.75 -26.72
CA ILE A 24 -12.41 -17.17 -26.24
C ILE A 24 -12.56 -15.65 -26.03
N LEU A 25 -13.15 -14.93 -26.99
CA LEU A 25 -13.38 -13.49 -26.91
C LEU A 25 -14.29 -13.11 -25.72
N THR A 26 -15.33 -13.91 -25.45
CA THR A 26 -16.22 -13.69 -24.30
C THR A 26 -15.50 -13.89 -22.97
N LYS A 27 -14.62 -14.90 -22.87
CA LYS A 27 -13.82 -15.14 -21.66
C LYS A 27 -12.79 -14.04 -21.41
N ILE A 28 -12.10 -13.57 -22.45
CA ILE A 28 -11.12 -12.46 -22.35
C ILE A 28 -11.82 -11.18 -21.92
N SER A 29 -12.96 -10.83 -22.52
CA SER A 29 -13.75 -9.65 -22.14
C SER A 29 -14.19 -9.70 -20.67
N CYS A 30 -14.65 -10.87 -20.19
CA CYS A 30 -15.03 -11.06 -18.79
C CYS A 30 -13.83 -10.90 -17.84
N CYS A 31 -12.67 -11.47 -18.19
CA CYS A 31 -11.45 -11.32 -17.40
C CYS A 31 -10.99 -9.86 -17.32
N VAL A 32 -11.03 -9.10 -18.43
CA VAL A 32 -10.67 -7.69 -18.46
C VAL A 32 -11.64 -6.86 -17.61
N LEU A 33 -12.95 -7.13 -17.69
CA LEU A 33 -13.96 -6.49 -16.83
C LEU A 33 -13.71 -6.77 -15.34
N LEU A 34 -13.39 -8.01 -14.97
CA LEU A 34 -13.08 -8.39 -13.58
C LEU A 34 -11.82 -7.69 -13.05
N PHE A 35 -10.77 -7.57 -13.88
CA PHE A 35 -9.56 -6.84 -13.52
C PHE A 35 -9.81 -5.33 -13.34
N LEU A 36 -10.60 -4.71 -14.22
CA LEU A 36 -10.96 -3.28 -14.14
C LEU A 36 -11.86 -2.96 -12.94
N LEU A 37 -12.72 -3.89 -12.53
CA LEU A 37 -13.55 -3.74 -11.33
C LEU A 37 -12.74 -3.96 -10.05
N GLY A 38 -11.77 -4.87 -10.06
CA GLY A 38 -10.91 -5.20 -8.92
C GLY A 38 -9.82 -4.18 -8.61
N SER A 39 -9.48 -3.25 -9.51
CA SER A 39 -8.44 -2.25 -9.26
C SER A 39 -8.86 -1.09 -8.35
N ASN A 40 -10.13 -1.04 -7.90
CA ASN A 40 -10.65 0.03 -7.04
C ASN A 40 -10.49 -0.25 -5.53
N TYR A 41 -9.77 -1.29 -5.12
CA TYR A 41 -9.42 -1.47 -3.70
C TYR A 41 -8.28 -0.50 -3.34
N GLN A 42 -8.65 0.72 -2.96
CA GLN A 42 -7.73 1.70 -2.41
C GLN A 42 -7.09 1.17 -1.11
N ALA A 43 -5.77 1.08 -1.11
CA ALA A 43 -4.98 0.80 0.07
C ALA A 43 -4.77 2.11 0.88
N ASP A 44 -5.82 2.58 1.56
CA ASP A 44 -5.80 3.82 2.37
C ASP A 44 -5.11 3.66 3.75
N ALA A 45 -4.17 2.73 3.89
CA ALA A 45 -3.47 2.48 5.16
C ALA A 45 -2.03 3.02 5.23
N GLN A 46 -1.44 3.47 4.12
CA GLN A 46 -0.02 3.88 4.07
C GLN A 46 0.29 5.16 4.87
N PHE A 47 -0.70 6.03 5.08
CA PHE A 47 -0.50 7.38 5.64
C PHE A 47 -1.18 7.60 7.00
N ASN A 48 -1.64 6.55 7.69
CA ASN A 48 -2.22 6.70 9.02
C ASN A 48 -1.11 6.80 10.08
N PRO A 49 -0.93 7.96 10.75
CA PRO A 49 0.13 8.15 11.73
C PRO A 49 -0.24 7.64 13.14
N ASN A 50 -1.44 7.07 13.31
CA ASN A 50 -1.96 6.52 14.58
C ASN A 50 -2.10 7.57 15.71
N TYR A 51 -2.56 8.77 15.37
CA TYR A 51 -2.82 9.81 16.37
C TYR A 51 -4.14 9.60 17.11
N ALA A 52 -4.20 10.05 18.35
CA ALA A 52 -5.45 10.19 19.08
C ALA A 52 -6.35 11.23 18.39
N ALA A 53 -7.67 11.13 18.60
CA ALA A 53 -8.63 12.06 18.03
C ALA A 53 -8.28 13.52 18.37
N GLU A 54 -8.49 14.42 17.41
CA GLU A 54 -8.23 15.87 17.53
C GLU A 54 -6.76 16.27 17.70
N ARG A 55 -5.80 15.36 17.45
CA ARG A 55 -4.37 15.66 17.48
C ARG A 55 -3.73 15.45 16.12
N THR A 56 -2.92 16.42 15.67
CA THR A 56 -2.31 16.40 14.32
C THR A 56 -0.81 16.68 14.31
N THR A 57 -0.26 17.20 15.40
CA THR A 57 1.10 17.76 15.42
C THR A 57 2.05 16.86 16.20
N MET A 58 3.23 16.59 15.65
CA MET A 58 4.35 15.96 16.36
C MET A 58 5.46 16.96 16.65
N VAL A 59 6.21 16.72 17.73
CA VAL A 59 7.38 17.51 18.12
C VAL A 59 8.64 16.65 18.12
N HIS A 60 9.76 17.19 17.67
CA HIS A 60 11.06 16.53 17.78
C HIS A 60 11.80 17.07 19.00
N LEU A 61 11.94 16.26 20.04
CA LEU A 61 12.69 16.58 21.24
C LEU A 61 14.13 16.05 21.10
N PHE A 62 14.95 16.83 20.41
CA PHE A 62 16.33 16.47 20.08
C PHE A 62 17.21 16.37 21.33
N GLU A 63 17.82 15.20 21.55
CA GLU A 63 18.73 14.91 22.68
C GLU A 63 18.13 15.07 24.09
N TRP A 64 16.80 14.97 24.22
CA TRP A 64 16.14 14.94 25.53
C TRP A 64 16.27 13.57 26.22
N LYS A 65 16.30 13.57 27.56
CA LYS A 65 16.28 12.35 28.37
C LYS A 65 14.85 11.82 28.50
N TRP A 66 14.71 10.51 28.71
CA TRP A 66 13.42 9.84 28.85
C TRP A 66 12.55 10.39 29.98
N ASP A 67 13.16 10.67 31.14
CA ASP A 67 12.43 11.21 32.30
C ASP A 67 11.85 12.60 32.01
N ASP A 68 12.62 13.44 31.30
CA ASP A 68 12.19 14.78 30.90
C ASP A 68 11.09 14.72 29.83
N ILE A 69 11.18 13.78 28.88
CA ILE A 69 10.13 13.55 27.87
C ILE A 69 8.83 13.10 28.53
N ALA A 70 8.90 12.20 29.51
CA ALA A 70 7.72 11.72 30.24
C ALA A 70 7.02 12.87 30.99
N ALA A 71 7.80 13.68 31.72
CA ALA A 71 7.29 14.85 32.41
C ALA A 71 6.67 15.87 31.43
N GLU A 72 7.29 16.09 30.28
CA GLU A 72 6.79 17.03 29.26
C GLU A 72 5.51 16.51 28.57
N CYS A 73 5.39 15.19 28.39
CA CYS A 73 4.17 14.56 27.89
C CYS A 73 2.97 14.81 28.80
N GLU A 74 3.15 14.69 30.12
CA GLU A 74 2.08 14.87 31.09
C GLU A 74 1.75 16.35 31.35
N ASN A 75 2.78 17.18 31.52
CA ASN A 75 2.61 18.56 31.97
C ASN A 75 2.26 19.53 30.82
N PHE A 76 2.68 19.26 29.59
CA PHE A 76 2.53 20.20 28.48
C PHE A 76 1.94 19.57 27.21
N LEU A 77 2.59 18.57 26.63
CA LEU A 77 2.23 18.06 25.29
C LEU A 77 0.84 17.42 25.26
N GLY A 78 0.49 16.67 26.31
CA GLY A 78 -0.84 16.07 26.47
C GLY A 78 -1.96 17.12 26.52
N PRO A 79 -1.93 18.06 27.48
CA PRO A 79 -2.93 19.13 27.58
C PRO A 79 -2.99 20.07 26.37
N LYS A 80 -1.88 20.23 25.64
CA LYS A 80 -1.81 21.09 24.44
C LYS A 80 -2.19 20.39 23.14
N GLY A 81 -2.51 19.09 23.16
CA GLY A 81 -3.03 18.37 22.01
C GLY A 81 -1.96 17.88 21.01
N TYR A 82 -0.71 17.71 21.45
CA TYR A 82 0.33 17.10 20.62
C TYR A 82 0.09 15.59 20.46
N ALA A 83 0.27 15.11 19.24
CA ALA A 83 -0.05 13.75 18.82
C ALA A 83 1.08 12.76 19.08
N GLY A 84 2.33 13.22 19.13
CA GLY A 84 3.48 12.36 19.39
C GLY A 84 4.81 13.11 19.46
N VAL A 85 5.85 12.38 19.88
CA VAL A 85 7.21 12.89 20.03
C VAL A 85 8.15 12.06 19.15
N GLN A 86 8.95 12.74 18.33
CA GLN A 86 10.11 12.17 17.68
C GLN A 86 11.30 12.31 18.62
N VAL A 87 12.01 11.21 18.82
CA VAL A 87 13.16 11.09 19.72
C VAL A 87 14.43 10.81 18.93
N SER A 88 15.57 11.16 19.51
CA SER A 88 16.88 10.76 18.99
C SER A 88 17.02 9.23 18.95
N PRO A 89 17.95 8.68 18.15
CA PRO A 89 18.17 7.24 18.04
C PRO A 89 18.31 6.57 19.41
N VAL A 90 17.51 5.53 19.67
CA VAL A 90 17.52 4.74 20.92
C VAL A 90 18.70 3.76 20.99
N ASN A 91 19.33 3.48 19.87
CA ASN A 91 20.38 2.49 19.76
C ASN A 91 21.73 3.04 20.27
N GLU A 92 22.56 2.14 20.81
CA GLU A 92 23.92 2.47 21.24
C GLU A 92 24.73 3.06 20.07
N ASN A 93 25.31 4.23 20.30
CA ASN A 93 26.17 4.91 19.34
C ASN A 93 27.65 4.78 19.73
N ILE A 94 28.53 4.94 18.75
CA ILE A 94 29.98 4.87 18.95
C ILE A 94 30.42 6.12 19.71
N VAL A 95 31.16 5.94 20.80
CA VAL A 95 31.77 7.06 21.53
C VAL A 95 33.11 7.42 20.89
N VAL A 96 33.13 8.54 20.17
CA VAL A 96 34.30 9.14 19.52
C VAL A 96 34.87 10.24 20.41
N SER A 97 36.20 10.38 20.44
CA SER A 97 36.85 11.51 21.13
C SER A 97 36.36 12.85 20.57
N ASN A 98 36.14 13.84 21.45
CA ASN A 98 35.55 15.16 21.15
C ASN A 98 34.04 15.20 20.81
N ARG A 99 33.30 14.10 21.02
CA ARG A 99 31.81 14.01 20.96
C ARG A 99 31.13 14.90 19.89
N PRO A 100 31.41 14.68 18.59
CA PRO A 100 30.87 15.51 17.52
C PRO A 100 29.35 15.34 17.35
N TRP A 101 28.66 16.31 16.74
CA TRP A 101 27.19 16.33 16.68
C TRP A 101 26.56 15.15 15.93
N TRP A 102 27.26 14.54 14.95
CA TRP A 102 26.78 13.39 14.17
C TRP A 102 27.01 12.04 14.85
N GLU A 103 27.68 12.05 16.00
CA GLU A 103 27.90 10.86 16.82
C GLU A 103 26.61 10.36 17.48
N ARG A 104 25.57 11.21 17.51
CA ARG A 104 24.37 11.02 18.32
C ARG A 104 23.21 10.40 17.57
#